data_AF-A0A969EZ40-F1
#
_entry.id   AF-A0A969EZ40-F1
#
_cell.length_a   1.000
_cell.length_b   1.000
_cell.length_c   1.000
_cell.angle_alpha   90.00
_cell.angle_beta   90.00
_cell.angle_gamma   90.00
#
_symmetry.space_group_name_H-M   'P 1'
#
loop_
_entity.id
_entity.type
_entity.pdbx_description
1 polymer ?
#
loop_
_entity_poly.entity_id
_entity_poly.type
_entity_poly.pdbx_seq_one_letter_code
_entity_poly.pdbx_strand_id
1 'polypeptide(L)'
;MWKAWVGFNASHSMGAILFGALFIYLALAQPELLFTSAFLSVLGGLFLVGYTVLGRLYWFSVPYRGIIVASLLYIGAYVIKFAA
;
A
#
# COMPACT_ATOMS: atom_id res chain seq x y z
N MET A 1 9.69 9.95 26.34
CA MET A 1 8.49 9.29 25.78
C MET A 1 8.02 9.93 24.46
N TRP A 2 7.90 11.26 24.37
CA TRP A 2 7.45 11.94 23.15
C TRP A 2 8.22 11.59 21.86
N LYS A 3 9.55 11.72 21.87
CA LYS A 3 10.39 11.45 20.68
C LYS A 3 10.33 9.99 20.22
N ALA A 4 10.26 9.03 21.14
CA ALA A 4 10.17 7.60 20.82
C ALA A 4 8.82 7.26 20.16
N TRP A 5 7.73 7.85 20.65
CA TRP A 5 6.40 7.66 20.05
C TRP A 5 6.31 8.28 18.65
N VAL A 6 6.86 9.48 18.45
CA VAL A 6 6.94 10.10 17.11
C VAL A 6 7.78 9.24 16.17
N GLY A 7 8.96 8.77 16.62
CA GLY A 7 9.83 7.90 15.82
C GLY A 7 9.16 6.58 15.44
N PHE A 8 8.40 5.96 16.36
CA PHE A 8 7.67 4.72 16.09
C PHE A 8 6.56 4.91 15.06
N ASN A 9 5.75 5.97 15.17
CA ASN A 9 4.71 6.26 14.19
C ASN A 9 5.31 6.64 12.83
N ALA A 10 6.37 7.46 12.83
CA ALA A 10 7.07 7.84 11.60
C ALA A 10 7.62 6.60 10.89
N SER A 11 8.32 5.71 11.58
CA SER A 11 8.88 4.50 10.97
C SER A 11 7.81 3.53 10.45
N HIS A 12 6.71 3.34 11.17
CA HIS A 12 5.59 2.50 10.72
C HIS A 12 4.84 3.11 9.51
N SER A 13 4.66 4.44 9.52
CA SER A 13 3.99 5.16 8.42
C SER A 13 4.87 5.26 7.18
N MET A 14 6.19 5.28 7.34
CA MET A 14 7.15 5.47 6.23
C MET A 14 6.95 4.41 5.15
N GLY A 15 6.76 3.15 5.52
CA GLY A 15 6.52 2.09 4.55
C GLY A 15 5.24 2.31 3.75
N ALA A 16 4.13 2.68 4.40
CA ALA A 16 2.87 2.97 3.72
C ALA A 16 2.97 4.18 2.78
N ILE A 17 3.67 5.23 3.21
CA ILE A 17 3.88 6.46 2.42
C ILE A 17 4.75 6.17 1.19
N LEU A 18 5.89 5.51 1.39
CA LEU A 18 6.80 5.16 0.29
C LEU A 18 6.17 4.18 -0.69
N PHE A 19 5.40 3.21 -0.17
CA PHE A 19 4.59 2.32 -1.01
C PHE A 19 3.63 3.12 -1.90
N GLY A 20 2.85 4.03 -1.29
CA GLY A 20 1.94 4.90 -2.02
C GLY A 20 2.66 5.71 -3.10
N ALA A 21 3.76 6.39 -2.74
CA ALA A 21 4.54 7.18 -3.69
C ALA A 21 5.07 6.34 -4.86
N LEU A 22 5.64 5.16 -4.58
CA LEU A 22 6.18 4.28 -5.60
C LEU A 22 5.10 3.73 -6.53
N PHE A 23 4.01 3.18 -5.98
CA PHE A 23 2.97 2.55 -6.79
C PHE A 23 2.12 3.59 -7.55
N ILE A 24 1.93 4.80 -7.00
CA ILE A 24 1.34 5.92 -7.75
C ILE A 24 2.26 6.31 -8.91
N TYR A 25 3.57 6.46 -8.67
CA TYR A 25 4.52 6.75 -9.74
C TYR A 25 4.50 5.67 -10.83
N LEU A 26 4.53 4.40 -10.44
CA LEU A 26 4.44 3.28 -11.39
C LEU A 26 3.13 3.32 -12.20
N ALA A 27 2.00 3.58 -11.55
CA ALA A 27 0.70 3.65 -12.23
C ALA A 27 0.61 4.83 -13.22
N LEU A 28 1.19 5.98 -12.90
CA LEU A 28 1.11 7.18 -13.73
C LEU A 28 2.19 7.25 -14.81
N ALA A 29 3.43 6.90 -14.47
CA ALA A 29 4.60 7.10 -15.33
C ALA A 29 5.09 5.82 -16.01
N GLN A 30 4.83 4.64 -15.43
CA GLN A 30 5.31 3.34 -15.94
C GLN A 30 4.22 2.25 -15.90
N PRO A 31 2.99 2.51 -16.42
CA PRO A 31 1.87 1.59 -16.26
C PRO A 31 2.11 0.23 -16.93
N GLU A 32 2.80 0.21 -18.07
CA GLU A 32 3.14 -1.05 -18.76
C GLU A 32 4.00 -1.95 -17.87
N LEU A 33 5.02 -1.39 -17.22
CA LEU A 33 5.87 -2.12 -16.27
C LEU A 33 5.05 -2.65 -15.08
N LEU A 34 4.17 -1.83 -14.52
CA LEU A 34 3.35 -2.21 -13.36
C LEU A 34 2.42 -3.39 -13.68
N PHE A 35 1.67 -3.30 -14.78
CA PHE A 35 0.62 -4.26 -15.09
C PHE A 35 1.12 -5.52 -15.80
N THR A 36 2.26 -5.49 -16.48
CA THR A 36 2.85 -6.69 -17.12
C THR A 36 3.76 -7.49 -16.17
N SER A 37 4.34 -6.83 -15.16
CA SER A 37 5.19 -7.51 -14.18
C SER A 37 4.36 -8.21 -13.10
N ALA A 38 4.28 -9.54 -13.19
CA ALA A 38 3.68 -10.36 -12.15
C ALA A 38 4.36 -10.14 -10.78
N PHE A 39 5.68 -9.91 -10.77
CA PHE A 39 6.42 -9.64 -9.54
C PHE A 39 5.92 -8.36 -8.85
N LEU A 40 5.85 -7.23 -9.56
CA LEU A 40 5.37 -5.97 -8.98
C LEU A 40 3.91 -6.07 -8.54
N SER A 41 3.10 -6.78 -9.31
CA SER A 41 1.69 -7.01 -9.02
C SER A 41 1.47 -7.84 -7.75
N VAL A 42 2.21 -8.94 -7.59
CA VAL A 42 2.12 -9.80 -6.40
C VAL A 42 2.75 -9.11 -5.21
N LEU A 43 3.91 -8.47 -5.38
CA LEU A 43 4.58 -7.75 -4.30
C LEU A 43 3.70 -6.62 -3.75
N GLY A 44 3.04 -5.85 -4.62
CA GLY A 44 2.13 -4.80 -4.21
C GLY A 44 0.95 -5.32 -3.40
N GLY A 45 0.34 -6.42 -3.86
CA GLY A 45 -0.74 -7.10 -3.15
C GLY A 45 -0.30 -7.65 -1.79
N LEU A 46 0.85 -8.33 -1.74
CA LEU A 46 1.39 -8.89 -0.49
C LEU A 46 1.71 -7.80 0.54
N PHE A 47 2.26 -6.67 0.10
CA PHE A 47 2.52 -5.52 0.97
C PHE A 47 1.22 -5.01 1.61
N LEU A 48 0.17 -4.81 0.81
CA LEU A 48 -1.13 -4.32 1.27
C LEU A 48 -1.85 -5.33 2.18
N VAL A 49 -1.77 -6.62 1.88
CA VAL A 49 -2.29 -7.68 2.77
C VAL A 49 -1.54 -7.68 4.10
N GLY A 50 -0.21 -7.62 4.06
CA GLY A 50 0.62 -7.56 5.26
C GLY A 50 0.28 -6.35 6.13
N TYR A 51 0.17 -5.16 5.53
CA TYR A 51 -0.21 -3.93 6.25
C TYR A 51 -1.67 -3.95 6.72
N THR A 52 -2.57 -4.64 6.02
CA THR A 52 -3.95 -4.83 6.47
C THR A 52 -3.98 -5.67 7.75
N VAL A 53 -3.21 -6.76 7.79
CA VAL A 53 -3.09 -7.63 8.97
C VAL A 53 -2.44 -6.86 10.12
N LEU A 54 -1.29 -6.23 9.89
CA LEU A 54 -0.60 -5.44 10.92
C LEU A 54 -1.46 -4.27 11.41
N GLY A 55 -2.15 -3.59 10.50
CA GLY A 55 -3.03 -2.48 10.82
C GLY A 55 -4.20 -2.90 11.70
N ARG A 56 -4.79 -4.07 11.44
CA ARG A 56 -5.87 -4.63 12.26
C ARG A 56 -5.39 -5.02 13.66
N LEU A 57 -4.18 -5.57 13.78
CA LEU A 57 -3.66 -6.11 15.03
C LEU A 57 -3.04 -5.03 15.93
N TYR A 58 -2.39 -4.02 15.36
CA TYR A 58 -1.45 -3.17 16.11
C TYR A 58 -1.66 -1.66 15.91
N TRP A 59 -2.42 -1.20 14.91
CA TRP A 59 -2.47 0.22 14.56
C TRP A 59 -3.75 0.91 15.03
N PHE A 60 -3.68 2.24 15.11
CA PHE A 60 -4.87 3.08 15.26
C PHE A 60 -5.78 2.96 14.03
N SER A 61 -7.07 3.24 14.24
CA SER A 61 -8.10 3.06 13.21
C SER A 61 -7.89 3.92 11.96
N VAL A 62 -7.26 5.10 12.08
CA VAL A 62 -7.08 6.02 10.95
C VAL A 62 -6.09 5.47 9.91
N PRO A 63 -4.82 5.14 10.25
CA PRO A 63 -3.91 4.46 9.31
C PRO A 63 -4.49 3.16 8.74
N TYR A 64 -5.15 2.36 9.57
CA TYR A 64 -5.76 1.10 9.13
C TYR A 64 -6.81 1.32 8.03
N ARG A 65 -7.74 2.28 8.21
CA ARG A 65 -8.73 2.63 7.18
C ARG A 65 -8.07 3.06 5.87
N GLY A 66 -6.98 3.83 5.95
CA GLY A 66 -6.20 4.23 4.78
C GLY A 66 -5.66 3.03 4.00
N ILE A 67 -5.10 2.03 4.70
CA ILE A 67 -4.62 0.79 4.07
C ILE A 67 -5.76 -0.02 3.44
N ILE A 68 -6.94 -0.08 4.09
CA ILE A 68 -8.12 -0.74 3.49
C ILE A 68 -8.53 -0.07 2.20
N VAL A 69 -8.63 1.27 2.18
CA VAL A 69 -8.95 2.01 0.95
C VAL A 69 -7.90 1.77 -0.13
N ALA A 70 -6.61 1.85 0.20
CA ALA A 70 -5.53 1.55 -0.75
C ALA A 70 -5.61 0.12 -1.31
N SER A 71 -5.96 -0.86 -0.46
CA SER A 71 -6.13 -2.27 -0.86
C SER A 71 -7.28 -2.45 -1.85
N LEU A 72 -8.42 -1.81 -1.58
CA LEU A 72 -9.59 -1.85 -2.46
C LEU A 72 -9.31 -1.17 -3.80
N LEU A 73 -8.64 -0.01 -3.78
CA LEU A 73 -8.25 0.70 -5.01
C LEU A 73 -7.24 -0.10 -5.83
N TYR A 74 -6.28 -0.74 -5.18
CA TYR A 74 -5.31 -1.61 -5.84
C TYR A 74 -6.02 -2.76 -6.54
N ILE A 75 -6.87 -3.52 -5.83
CA ILE A 75 -7.64 -4.61 -6.43
C ILE A 75 -8.53 -4.09 -7.57
N GLY A 76 -9.22 -2.96 -7.35
CA GLY A 76 -10.07 -2.33 -8.36
C GLY A 76 -9.30 -1.98 -9.64
N ALA A 77 -8.08 -1.45 -9.53
CA ALA A 77 -7.24 -1.16 -10.68
C ALA A 77 -6.92 -2.41 -11.52
N TYR A 78 -6.58 -3.53 -10.85
CA TYR A 78 -6.33 -4.80 -11.54
C TYR A 78 -7.62 -5.39 -12.15
N VAL A 79 -8.74 -5.35 -11.43
CA VAL A 79 -10.03 -5.79 -11.97
C VAL A 79 -10.37 -4.99 -13.22
N ILE A 80 -10.27 -3.66 -13.19
CA ILE A 80 -10.54 -2.81 -14.35
C ILE A 80 -9.57 -3.11 -15.50
N LYS A 81 -8.27 -3.25 -15.21
CA LYS A 81 -7.24 -3.45 -16.25
C LYS A 81 -7.34 -4.80 -16.97
N PHE A 82 -7.83 -5.83 -16.30
CA PHE A 82 -7.89 -7.20 -16.84
C PHE A 82 -9.31 -7.69 -17.18
N ALA A 83 -10.36 -7.02 -16.72
CA ALA A 83 -11.75 -7.35 -17.06
C ALA A 83 -12.33 -6.50 -18.20
N ALA A 84 -11.69 -5.37 -18.56
CA ALA A 84 -12.03 -4.54 -19.71
C ALA A 84 -11.13 -4.85 -20.91
#